data_AF-A0A804LGW6-F1
#
_entry.id   AF-A0A804LGW6-F1
#
_cell.length_a   1.000
_cell.length_b   1.000
_cell.length_c   1.000
_cell.angle_alpha   90.00
_cell.angle_beta   90.00
_cell.angle_gamma   90.00
#
_symmetry.space_group_name_H-M   'P 1'
#
loop_
_entity.id
_entity.type
_entity.pdbx_description
1 polymer ?
#
loop_
_entity_poly.entity_id
_entity_poly.type
_entity_poly.pdbx_seq_one_letter_code
_entity_poly.pdbx_strand_id
1 'polypeptide(L)'
;MFDGFNLCFRRQSATLGCAMTFSIYLPPSPASNLSVLYWLSGLTCTDENFIIKSSAQRAAAAHDIALVAPDTSPRGGVVKHILLASFKEEETQERLDDLIRGYAALVGVVPSMKAFHW
;
A
#
# COMPACT_ATOMS: atom_id res chain seq x y z
N MET A 1 -1.49 7.09 20.71
CA MET A 1 -2.64 7.47 19.87
C MET A 1 -3.43 6.19 19.65
N PHE A 2 -4.63 6.07 20.22
CA PHE A 2 -5.47 4.84 20.23
C PHE A 2 -4.78 3.56 20.73
N ASP A 3 -3.86 3.71 21.70
CA ASP A 3 -3.07 2.65 22.34
C ASP A 3 -2.20 1.76 21.43
N GLY A 4 -2.28 1.92 20.12
CA GLY A 4 -1.40 1.29 19.14
C GLY A 4 -0.08 2.03 18.91
N PHE A 5 0.70 1.51 17.97
CA PHE A 5 2.03 2.01 17.63
C PHE A 5 2.09 2.42 16.16
N ASN A 6 2.66 3.59 15.90
CA ASN A 6 3.05 4.00 14.56
C ASN A 6 4.53 3.74 14.36
N LEU A 7 4.85 3.05 13.27
CA LEU A 7 6.21 2.76 12.85
C LEU A 7 6.40 3.31 11.45
N CYS A 8 7.53 3.98 11.20
CA CYS A 8 7.91 4.41 9.86
C CYS A 8 9.21 3.68 9.48
N PHE A 9 9.22 3.11 8.29
CA PHE A 9 10.36 2.37 7.75
C PHE A 9 10.78 2.96 6.42
N ARG A 10 12.08 3.00 6.20
CA ARG A 10 12.67 3.32 4.90
C ARG A 10 13.57 2.17 4.44
N ARG A 11 13.31 1.64 3.24
CA ARG A 11 14.02 0.47 2.70
C ARG A 11 14.31 0.65 1.22
N GLN A 12 15.49 0.20 0.78
CA GLN A 12 15.80 0.12 -0.65
C GLN A 12 14.94 -0.97 -1.30
N SER A 13 14.15 -0.62 -2.32
CA SER A 13 13.34 -1.58 -3.07
C SER A 13 14.12 -2.11 -4.27
N ALA A 14 14.26 -3.44 -4.36
CA ALA A 14 14.87 -4.08 -5.53
C ALA A 14 14.01 -3.92 -6.78
N THR A 15 12.69 -4.07 -6.66
CA THR A 15 11.73 -3.94 -7.76
C THR A 15 11.70 -2.52 -8.32
N LEU A 16 11.70 -1.52 -7.41
CA LEU A 16 11.55 -0.12 -7.79
C LEU A 16 12.89 0.59 -8.01
N GLY A 17 14.00 -0.03 -7.60
CA GLY A 17 15.34 0.54 -7.77
C GLY A 17 15.57 1.84 -6.98
N CYS A 18 14.72 2.16 -6.00
CA CYS A 18 14.83 3.37 -5.18
C CYS A 18 14.48 3.10 -3.72
N ALA A 19 14.84 4.05 -2.85
CA ALA A 19 14.48 4.00 -1.45
C ALA A 19 12.99 4.34 -1.26
N MET A 20 12.25 3.41 -0.66
CA MET A 20 10.83 3.53 -0.36
C MET A 20 10.62 3.80 1.11
N THR A 21 9.65 4.65 1.43
CA THR A 21 9.16 4.86 2.79
C THR A 21 7.76 4.29 2.92
N PHE A 22 7.47 3.66 4.05
CA PHE A 22 6.13 3.22 4.40
C PHE A 22 5.90 3.32 5.90
N SER A 23 4.66 3.64 6.25
CA SER A 23 4.21 3.73 7.63
C SER A 23 3.28 2.57 7.96
N ILE A 24 3.43 2.03 9.17
CA ILE A 24 2.60 0.96 9.72
C ILE A 24 1.95 1.46 11.00
N TYR A 25 0.63 1.32 11.10
CA TYR A 25 -0.06 1.34 12.38
C TYR A 25 -0.32 -0.09 12.84
N LEU A 26 0.11 -0.40 14.07
CA LEU A 26 -0.20 -1.64 14.76
C LEU A 26 -1.22 -1.35 15.87
N PRO A 27 -2.30 -2.14 15.99
CA PRO A 27 -3.25 -2.04 17.10
C PRO A 27 -2.58 -2.43 18.43
N PRO A 28 -3.18 -2.06 19.58
CA PRO A 28 -2.59 -2.26 20.92
C PRO A 28 -2.34 -3.71 21.32
N SER A 29 -3.13 -4.66 20.81
CA SER A 29 -3.04 -6.07 21.16
C SER A 29 -3.17 -6.92 19.90
N PRO A 30 -2.15 -6.88 19.03
CA PRO A 30 -2.22 -7.55 17.75
C PRO A 30 -2.38 -9.06 17.97
N ALA A 31 -3.45 -9.64 17.43
CA ALA A 31 -3.62 -11.09 17.39
C ALA A 31 -2.45 -11.74 16.63
N SER A 32 -2.24 -13.04 16.85
CA SER A 32 -1.24 -13.81 16.12
C SER A 32 -1.47 -13.78 14.60
N ASN A 33 -2.73 -13.72 14.17
CA ASN A 33 -3.17 -13.61 12.79
C ASN A 33 -3.81 -12.24 12.53
N LEU A 34 -3.00 -11.19 12.65
CA LEU A 34 -3.45 -9.81 12.46
C LEU A 34 -3.84 -9.54 11.00
N SER A 35 -5.05 -9.03 10.78
CA SER A 35 -5.48 -8.61 9.43
C SER A 35 -4.76 -7.33 9.03
N VAL A 36 -4.29 -7.25 7.78
CA VAL A 36 -3.54 -6.08 7.28
C VAL A 36 -4.31 -5.40 6.16
N LEU A 37 -4.52 -4.09 6.29
CA LEU A 37 -5.05 -3.24 5.24
C LEU A 37 -3.92 -2.39 4.65
N TYR A 38 -3.66 -2.59 3.36
CA TYR A 38 -2.76 -1.74 2.59
C TYR A 38 -3.53 -0.56 2.01
N TRP A 39 -3.11 0.66 2.32
CA TRP A 39 -3.76 1.88 1.88
C TRP A 39 -2.86 2.70 0.96
N LEU A 40 -3.30 2.90 -0.29
CA LEU A 40 -2.57 3.64 -1.32
C LEU A 40 -3.18 5.05 -1.46
N SER A 41 -2.62 6.03 -0.75
CA SER A 41 -3.16 7.40 -0.65
C SER A 41 -3.14 8.21 -1.97
N GLY A 42 -2.56 7.68 -3.04
CA GLY A 42 -2.45 8.33 -4.34
C GLY A 42 -1.14 9.09 -4.55
N LEU A 43 -0.88 9.46 -5.81
CA LEU A 43 0.44 9.88 -6.35
C LEU A 43 1.05 11.15 -5.76
N THR A 44 0.29 11.94 -5.00
CA THR A 44 0.78 13.16 -4.36
C THR A 44 0.96 13.01 -2.87
N CYS A 45 0.54 11.87 -2.30
CA CYS A 45 0.55 11.60 -0.89
C CYS A 45 1.79 10.83 -0.46
N THR A 46 2.27 11.15 0.74
CA THR A 46 3.32 10.40 1.43
C THR A 46 2.73 9.23 2.23
N ASP A 47 3.59 8.43 2.85
CA ASP A 47 3.21 7.36 3.77
C ASP A 47 2.44 7.88 5.00
N GLU A 48 2.67 9.12 5.40
CA GLU A 48 2.05 9.73 6.57
C GLU A 48 0.61 10.23 6.32
N ASN A 49 0.27 10.59 5.08
CA ASN A 49 -1.00 11.26 4.74
C ASN A 49 -2.21 10.52 5.30
N PHE A 50 -2.29 9.21 5.08
CA PHE A 50 -3.38 8.39 5.58
C PHE A 50 -3.28 8.18 7.09
N ILE A 51 -2.10 7.80 7.59
CA ILE A 51 -1.91 7.46 9.00
C ILE A 51 -2.27 8.63 9.92
N ILE A 52 -1.90 9.85 9.55
CA ILE A 52 -2.13 11.05 10.36
C ILE A 52 -3.54 11.61 10.15
N LYS A 53 -4.01 11.71 8.89
CA LYS A 53 -5.20 12.54 8.58
C LYS A 53 -6.51 11.76 8.54
N SER A 54 -6.47 10.44 8.35
CA SER A 54 -7.70 9.66 8.16
C SER A 54 -8.44 9.38 9.46
N SER A 55 -7.78 9.49 10.61
CA SER A 55 -8.25 8.95 11.90
C SER A 55 -8.57 7.44 11.89
N ALA A 56 -8.14 6.72 10.84
CA ALA A 56 -8.46 5.29 10.64
C ALA A 56 -7.91 4.39 11.74
N GLN A 57 -6.87 4.81 12.45
CA GLN A 57 -6.30 4.08 13.58
C GLN A 57 -7.32 3.74 14.67
N ARG A 58 -8.34 4.60 14.87
CA ARG A 58 -9.42 4.32 15.83
C ARG A 58 -10.22 3.09 15.42
N ALA A 59 -10.62 3.02 14.15
CA ALA A 59 -11.34 1.88 13.62
C ALA A 59 -10.45 0.63 13.56
N ALA A 60 -9.19 0.82 13.16
CA ALA A 60 -8.21 -0.25 13.09
C ALA A 60 -7.92 -0.88 14.47
N ALA A 61 -7.83 -0.06 15.53
CA ALA A 61 -7.74 -0.55 16.92
C ALA A 61 -8.96 -1.39 17.32
N ALA A 62 -10.17 -0.92 16.99
CA ALA A 62 -11.42 -1.59 17.37
C ALA A 62 -11.63 -2.94 16.67
N HIS A 63 -11.01 -3.14 15.50
CA HIS A 63 -11.16 -4.35 14.69
C HIS A 63 -9.89 -5.21 14.62
N ASP A 64 -8.85 -4.86 15.39
CA ASP A 64 -7.55 -5.52 15.36
C ASP A 64 -6.99 -5.66 13.93
N ILE A 65 -6.88 -4.51 13.25
CA ILE A 65 -6.35 -4.41 11.89
C ILE A 65 -5.06 -3.58 11.92
N ALA A 66 -4.00 -4.08 11.29
CA ALA A 66 -2.83 -3.27 10.95
C ALA A 66 -3.10 -2.45 9.70
N LEU A 67 -2.64 -1.20 9.70
CA LEU A 67 -2.67 -0.35 8.51
C LEU A 67 -1.26 -0.23 7.96
N VAL A 68 -1.08 -0.44 6.66
CA VAL A 68 0.20 -0.20 5.97
C VAL A 68 -0.05 0.86 4.89
N ALA A 69 0.60 2.01 5.03
CA ALA A 69 0.51 3.12 4.09
C ALA A 69 1.89 3.38 3.49
N PRO A 70 2.19 2.85 2.30
CA PRO A 70 3.42 3.17 1.60
C PRO A 70 3.32 4.53 0.90
N ASP A 71 4.46 5.22 0.77
CA ASP A 71 4.60 6.30 -0.19
C ASP A 71 4.46 5.71 -1.60
N THR A 72 3.42 6.12 -2.32
CA THR A 72 3.14 5.62 -3.67
C THR A 72 3.92 6.36 -4.76
N SER A 73 4.70 7.37 -4.37
CA SER A 73 5.37 8.32 -5.25
C SER A 73 6.76 8.72 -4.73
N PRO A 74 7.70 7.75 -4.59
CA PRO A 74 9.02 8.03 -4.04
C PRO A 74 9.74 9.11 -4.86
N ARG A 75 9.97 10.27 -4.23
CA ARG A 75 10.59 11.43 -4.89
C ARG A 75 12.10 11.24 -4.93
N GLY A 76 12.62 10.63 -6.01
CA GLY A 76 14.08 10.45 -6.16
C GLY A 76 14.56 9.51 -7.26
N GLY A 77 13.73 9.11 -8.22
CA GLY A 77 14.15 8.22 -9.32
C GLY A 77 13.12 8.12 -10.44
N VAL A 78 13.31 7.15 -11.34
CA VAL A 78 12.28 6.77 -12.32
C VAL A 78 11.06 6.32 -11.53
N VAL A 79 9.96 7.07 -11.64
CA VAL A 79 8.72 6.81 -10.94
C VAL A 79 8.22 5.43 -11.37
N LYS A 80 8.41 4.43 -10.51
CA LYS A 80 7.82 3.11 -10.70
C LYS A 80 6.59 3.04 -9.83
N HIS A 81 5.43 2.99 -10.48
CA HIS A 81 4.15 2.87 -9.82
C HIS A 81 4.02 1.52 -9.11
N ILE A 82 3.39 1.51 -7.94
CA ILE A 82 3.20 0.32 -7.14
C ILE A 82 1.71 0.06 -7.00
N LEU A 83 1.27 -1.12 -7.45
CA LEU A 83 -0.01 -1.68 -7.05
C LEU A 83 0.29 -2.75 -5.99
N LEU A 84 -0.07 -2.49 -4.73
CA LEU A 84 -0.04 -3.51 -3.68
C LEU A 84 -1.45 -4.06 -3.52
N ALA A 85 -1.61 -5.35 -3.82
CA ALA A 85 -2.81 -6.10 -3.53
C ALA A 85 -2.47 -7.15 -2.47
N SER A 86 -3.30 -7.22 -1.41
CA SER A 86 -3.28 -8.33 -0.47
C SER A 86 -4.48 -9.21 -0.77
N PHE A 87 -4.24 -10.51 -0.95
CA PHE A 87 -5.28 -11.51 -1.15
C PHE A 87 -5.60 -12.17 0.18
N LYS A 88 -6.87 -12.55 0.40
CA LYS A 88 -7.30 -13.22 1.63
C LYS A 88 -6.79 -14.66 1.72
N GLU A 89 -6.50 -15.26 0.59
CA GLU A 89 -6.04 -16.63 0.43
C GLU A 89 -4.71 -16.59 -0.34
N GLU A 90 -3.86 -17.61 -0.14
CA GLU A 90 -2.63 -17.74 -0.91
C GLU A 90 -2.98 -17.95 -2.38
N GLU A 91 -2.64 -16.96 -3.21
CA GLU A 91 -2.87 -17.03 -4.66
C GLU A 91 -1.66 -17.64 -5.37
N THR A 92 -1.94 -18.45 -6.38
CA THR A 92 -0.89 -19.03 -7.22
C THR A 92 -0.21 -17.95 -8.06
N GLN A 93 1.08 -18.15 -8.38
CA GLN A 93 1.83 -17.19 -9.19
C GLN A 93 1.21 -16.96 -10.58
N GLU A 94 0.66 -18.01 -11.20
CA GLU A 94 -0.08 -17.89 -12.47
C GLU A 94 -1.31 -16.99 -12.32
N ARG A 95 -2.08 -17.16 -11.25
CA ARG A 95 -3.26 -16.34 -11.01
C ARG A 95 -2.90 -14.87 -10.78
N LEU A 96 -1.81 -14.61 -10.04
CA LEU A 96 -1.26 -13.26 -9.87
C LEU A 96 -0.87 -12.63 -11.21
N ASP A 97 -0.16 -13.37 -12.07
CA ASP A 97 0.25 -12.88 -13.39
C ASP A 97 -0.95 -12.57 -14.29
N ASP A 98 -2.00 -13.40 -14.24
CA ASP A 98 -3.24 -13.16 -14.98
C ASP A 98 -3.99 -11.92 -14.48
N LEU A 99 -4.03 -11.70 -13.16
CA LEU A 99 -4.63 -10.49 -12.58
C LEU A 99 -3.84 -9.24 -12.97
N ILE A 100 -2.51 -9.31 -12.94
CA ILE A 100 -1.63 -8.21 -13.39
C ILE A 100 -1.86 -7.91 -14.86
N ARG A 101 -1.90 -8.94 -15.72
CA ARG A 101 -2.19 -8.77 -17.16
C ARG A 101 -3.58 -8.17 -17.39
N GLY A 102 -4.59 -8.64 -16.66
CA GLY A 102 -5.95 -8.11 -16.72
C GLY A 102 -5.99 -6.63 -16.33
N TYR A 103 -5.30 -6.26 -15.26
CA TYR A 103 -5.19 -4.86 -14.84
C TYR A 103 -4.43 -3.99 -15.85
N ALA A 104 -3.32 -4.48 -16.40
CA ALA A 104 -2.57 -3.78 -17.44
C ALA A 104 -3.42 -3.59 -18.72
N ALA A 105 -4.25 -4.56 -19.08
CA ALA A 105 -5.18 -4.45 -20.21
C ALA A 105 -6.24 -3.36 -19.98
N LEU A 106 -6.65 -3.09 -18.73
CA LEU A 106 -7.58 -2.00 -18.41
C LEU A 106 -7.04 -0.63 -18.82
N VAL A 107 -5.73 -0.41 -18.78
CA VAL A 107 -5.09 0.84 -19.23
C VAL A 107 -5.43 1.14 -20.70
N GLY A 108 -5.55 0.10 -21.53
CA GLY A 108 -5.87 0.24 -22.96
C GLY A 108 -7.34 0.57 -23.24
N VAL A 109 -8.24 0.31 -22.30
CA VAL A 109 -9.69 0.51 -22.48
C VAL A 109 -10.23 1.69 -21.69
N VAL A 110 -9.59 2.08 -20.58
CA VAL A 110 -10.00 3.22 -19.75
C VAL A 110 -9.28 4.49 -20.23
N PRO A 111 -9.96 5.47 -20.86
CA PRO A 111 -9.29 6.63 -21.48
C PRO A 111 -8.50 7.49 -20.49
N SER A 112 -8.97 7.61 -19.24
CA SER A 112 -8.25 8.34 -18.18
C SER A 112 -6.94 7.65 -17.79
N MET A 113 -6.80 6.34 -18.01
CA MET A 113 -5.57 5.61 -17.74
C MET A 113 -4.57 5.69 -18.90
N LYS A 114 -5.01 5.93 -20.15
CA LYS A 114 -4.09 6.14 -21.29
C LYS A 114 -3.19 7.36 -21.15
N ALA A 115 -3.61 8.35 -20.35
CA ALA A 115 -2.81 9.53 -20.06
C ALA A 115 -1.56 9.21 -19.20
N PHE A 116 -1.51 8.03 -18.57
CA PHE A 116 -0.31 7.52 -17.92
C PHE A 116 0.58 6.86 -18.97
N HIS A 117 1.56 7.60 -19.45
CA HIS A 117 2.70 7.03 -20.17
C HIS A 117 3.61 6.36 -19.13
N TRP A 118 3.76 5.03 -19.24
CA TRP A 118 4.62 4.20 -18.39
C TRP A 118 6.09 4.28 -18.83
#